data_AF-A0A1J4S8R0-F1
#
_entry.id   AF-A0A1J4S8R0-F1
#
_cell.length_a   1.000
_cell.length_b   1.000
_cell.length_c   1.000
_cell.angle_alpha   90.00
_cell.angle_beta   90.00
_cell.angle_gamma   90.00
#
_symmetry.space_group_name_H-M   'P 1'
#
loop_
_entity.id
_entity.type
_entity.pdbx_description
1 polymer ?
#
loop_
_entity_poly.entity_id
_entity_poly.type
_entity_poly.pdbx_seq_one_letter_code
_entity_poly.pdbx_strand_id
1 'polypeptide(L)'
;MSPGFINVYPSWKKVRVLVLEYGAPSDSAVFKKRIEEALSEIGFQAEDRLIPHLALARAKGPPSQIFNLISSAAKLSLEETTRFKVGKIDLYRSFLTPQGSV
;
A
#
# COMPACT_ATOMS: atom_id res chain seq x y z
N MET A 1 -13.00 8.47 0.38
CA MET A 1 -12.34 7.41 -0.41
C MET A 1 -13.28 6.22 -0.49
N SER A 2 -13.18 5.39 -1.54
CA SER A 2 -13.94 4.13 -1.61
C SER A 2 -13.47 3.15 -0.54
N PRO A 3 -14.33 2.22 -0.07
CA PRO A 3 -13.93 1.16 0.85
C PRO A 3 -12.67 0.42 0.37
N GLY A 4 -11.81 0.08 1.31
CA GLY A 4 -10.61 -0.68 1.05
C GLY A 4 -10.90 -2.17 0.90
N PHE A 5 -10.11 -2.85 0.07
CA PHE A 5 -10.17 -4.30 -0.12
C PHE A 5 -8.78 -4.93 0.04
N ILE A 6 -8.77 -6.19 0.47
CA ILE A 6 -7.54 -6.95 0.62
C ILE A 6 -7.06 -7.43 -0.75
N ASN A 7 -5.80 -7.15 -1.06
CA ASN A 7 -5.12 -7.66 -2.25
C ASN A 7 -3.72 -8.20 -1.92
N VAL A 8 -3.08 -8.83 -2.89
CA VAL A 8 -1.77 -9.46 -2.73
C VAL A 8 -0.83 -9.14 -3.88
N TYR A 9 0.46 -9.04 -3.55
CA TYR A 9 1.52 -8.78 -4.53
C TYR A 9 2.61 -9.88 -4.51
N PRO A 10 3.21 -10.23 -5.67
CA PRO A 10 2.82 -9.84 -7.03
C PRO A 10 1.55 -10.52 -7.53
N SER A 11 1.18 -11.70 -7.00
CA SER A 11 -0.06 -12.38 -7.36
C SER A 11 -0.46 -13.43 -6.31
N TRP A 12 -1.72 -13.86 -6.37
CA TRP A 12 -2.27 -14.94 -5.54
C TRP A 12 -1.52 -16.27 -5.63
N LYS A 13 -0.87 -16.55 -6.77
CA LYS A 13 -0.05 -17.76 -6.96
C LYS A 13 1.28 -17.69 -6.20
N LYS A 14 1.77 -16.49 -5.90
CA LYS A 14 3.08 -16.26 -5.26
C LYS A 14 3.00 -15.04 -4.36
N VAL A 15 2.26 -15.16 -3.27
CA VAL A 15 2.05 -14.03 -2.37
C VAL A 15 3.33 -13.70 -1.60
N ARG A 16 3.71 -12.43 -1.64
CA ARG A 16 4.84 -11.86 -0.88
C ARG A 16 4.40 -10.73 0.04
N VAL A 17 3.41 -9.95 -0.36
CA VAL A 17 2.90 -8.82 0.41
C VAL A 17 1.38 -8.89 0.42
N LEU A 18 0.80 -8.71 1.61
CA LEU A 18 -0.63 -8.46 1.81
C LEU A 18 -0.84 -6.95 1.91
N VAL A 19 -1.77 -6.43 1.13
CA VAL A 19 -2.06 -5.00 1.09
C VAL A 19 -3.55 -4.74 1.29
N LEU A 20 -3.86 -3.60 1.90
CA LEU A 20 -5.18 -2.99 1.85
C LEU A 20 -5.15 -1.92 0.77
N GLU A 21 -5.75 -2.21 -0.38
CA GLU A 21 -5.91 -1.24 -1.47
C GLU A 21 -7.18 -0.43 -1.26
N TYR A 22 -7.15 0.86 -1.60
CA TYR A 22 -8.31 1.73 -1.49
C TYR A 22 -8.44 2.65 -2.71
N GLY A 23 -9.68 3.07 -2.99
CA GLY A 23 -9.96 3.92 -4.14
C GLY A 23 -9.27 5.27 -4.03
N ALA A 24 -8.44 5.60 -5.02
CA ALA A 24 -7.81 6.91 -5.17
C ALA A 24 -8.87 7.95 -5.58
N PRO A 25 -9.12 9.02 -4.80
CA PRO A 25 -9.88 10.16 -5.32
C PRO A 25 -9.08 10.80 -6.46
N SER A 26 -9.76 11.45 -7.41
CA SER A 26 -9.15 12.17 -8.54
C SER A 26 -7.98 13.05 -8.11
N ASP A 27 -8.12 13.70 -6.96
CA ASP A 27 -7.18 14.68 -6.44
C ASP A 27 -5.86 14.04 -5.99
N SER A 28 -5.86 12.74 -5.65
CA SER A 28 -4.64 12.02 -5.26
C SER A 28 -3.66 11.81 -6.42
N ALA A 29 -4.19 11.60 -7.64
CA ALA A 29 -3.36 11.49 -8.84
C ALA A 29 -2.73 12.84 -9.19
N VAL A 30 -3.49 13.93 -9.08
CA VAL A 30 -3.00 15.30 -9.27
C VAL A 30 -1.94 15.64 -8.23
N PHE A 31 -2.17 15.27 -6.96
CA PHE A 31 -1.24 15.49 -5.87
C PHE A 31 0.08 14.73 -6.08
N LYS A 32 0.03 13.44 -6.43
CA LYS A 32 1.24 12.66 -6.78
C LYS A 32 2.01 13.33 -7.91
N LYS A 33 1.32 13.67 -9.01
CA LYS A 33 1.96 14.27 -10.18
C LYS A 33 2.74 15.53 -9.80
N ARG A 34 2.14 16.42 -9.00
CA ARG A 34 2.80 17.65 -8.53
C ARG A 34 4.03 17.38 -7.67
N ILE A 35 3.98 16.38 -6.79
CA ILE A 35 5.15 15.97 -6.00
C ILE A 35 6.25 15.46 -6.93
N GLU A 36 5.92 14.57 -7.85
CA GLU A 36 6.91 13.97 -8.75
C GLU A 36 7.56 15.00 -9.68
N GLU A 37 6.78 15.94 -10.22
CA GLU A 37 7.31 17.06 -11.00
C GLU A 37 8.32 17.87 -10.18
N ALA A 38 7.95 18.28 -8.97
CA ALA A 38 8.83 19.04 -8.10
C ALA A 38 10.09 18.25 -7.66
N LEU A 39 9.96 16.95 -7.37
CA LEU A 39 11.09 16.11 -7.00
C LEU A 39 12.00 15.78 -8.20
N SER A 40 11.46 15.77 -9.42
CA SER A 40 12.23 15.52 -10.63
C SER A 40 13.24 16.64 -10.91
N GLU A 41 12.89 17.89 -10.58
CA GLU A 41 13.79 19.05 -10.70
C GLU A 41 15.06 18.92 -9.85
N ILE A 42 15.01 18.13 -8.78
CA ILE A 42 16.15 17.85 -7.89
C ILE A 42 16.70 16.42 -8.05
N GLY A 43 16.32 15.73 -9.13
CA GLY A 43 16.94 14.47 -9.56
C GLY A 43 16.27 13.17 -9.09
N PHE A 44 15.06 13.22 -8.53
CA PHE A 44 14.31 11.99 -8.24
C PHE A 44 13.62 11.45 -9.50
N GLN A 45 13.58 10.13 -9.63
CA GLN A 45 12.86 9.44 -10.70
C GLN A 45 11.36 9.40 -10.39
N ALA A 46 10.52 9.74 -11.37
CA ALA A 46 9.07 9.59 -11.27
C ALA A 46 8.65 8.12 -11.33
N GLU A 47 7.59 7.75 -10.63
CA GLU A 47 6.99 6.42 -10.67
C GLU A 47 5.78 6.39 -11.62
N ASP A 48 5.51 5.25 -12.27
CA ASP A 48 4.45 5.18 -13.29
C ASP A 48 3.04 5.40 -12.73
N ARG A 49 2.63 4.60 -11.74
CA ARG A 49 1.22 4.55 -11.30
C ARG A 49 1.09 4.59 -9.79
N LEU A 50 0.23 5.50 -9.30
CA LEU A 50 -0.27 5.43 -7.94
C LEU A 50 -1.30 4.32 -7.83
N ILE A 51 -0.99 3.32 -7.02
CA ILE A 51 -1.98 2.39 -6.48
C ILE A 51 -2.01 2.67 -4.99
N PRO A 52 -2.98 3.45 -4.48
CA PRO A 52 -3.02 3.74 -3.05
C PRO A 52 -3.28 2.46 -2.26
N HIS A 53 -2.32 2.10 -1.42
CA HIS A 53 -2.39 0.89 -0.63
C HIS A 53 -1.64 1.07 0.69
N LEU A 54 -2.06 0.30 1.69
CA LEU A 54 -1.33 0.12 2.93
C LEU A 54 -0.78 -1.31 2.96
N ALA A 55 0.54 -1.46 3.02
CA ALA A 55 1.16 -2.76 3.23
C ALA A 55 0.87 -3.23 4.67
N LEU A 56 0.12 -4.32 4.80
CA LEU A 56 -0.29 -4.86 6.10
C LEU A 56 0.73 -5.87 6.63
N ALA A 57 1.22 -6.74 5.75
CA ALA A 57 2.13 -7.82 6.13
C ALA A 57 3.00 -8.28 4.96
N ARG A 58 4.17 -8.82 5.29
CA ARG A 58 5.03 -9.54 4.35
C ARG A 58 4.97 -11.03 4.66
N ALA A 59 4.62 -11.84 3.66
CA ALA A 59 4.44 -13.27 3.81
C ALA A 59 5.78 -14.01 3.74
N LYS A 60 6.04 -14.88 4.73
CA LYS A 60 7.21 -15.74 4.80
C LYS A 60 6.77 -17.15 5.20
N GLY A 61 7.06 -18.14 4.35
CA GLY A 61 6.68 -19.54 4.60
C GLY A 61 6.31 -20.29 3.32
N PRO A 62 5.82 -21.54 3.47
CA PRO A 62 5.36 -22.36 2.35
C PRO A 62 4.15 -21.73 1.64
N PRO A 63 4.08 -21.77 0.30
CA PRO A 63 2.98 -21.14 -0.47
C PRO A 63 1.57 -21.59 -0.07
N SER A 64 1.39 -22.88 0.24
CA SER A 64 0.07 -23.43 0.62
C SER A 64 -0.45 -22.86 1.93
N GLN A 65 0.42 -22.68 2.93
CA GLN A 65 0.05 -22.08 4.22
C GLN A 65 -0.30 -20.60 4.05
N ILE A 66 0.50 -19.87 3.26
CA ILE A 66 0.27 -18.45 2.97
C ILE A 66 -1.07 -18.26 2.25
N PHE A 67 -1.34 -19.09 1.23
CA PHE A 67 -2.58 -19.01 0.46
C PHE A 67 -3.81 -19.22 1.35
N ASN A 68 -3.79 -20.24 2.21
CA ASN A 68 -4.90 -20.53 3.12
C ASN A 68 -5.16 -19.38 4.10
N LEU A 69 -4.10 -18.83 4.70
CA LEU A 69 -4.22 -17.72 5.64
C LEU A 69 -4.82 -16.47 4.97
N ILE A 70 -4.30 -16.11 3.80
CA ILE A 70 -4.72 -14.88 3.12
C ILE A 70 -6.11 -15.02 2.50
N SER A 71 -6.47 -16.21 2.02
CA SER A 71 -7.83 -16.49 1.54
C SER A 71 -8.88 -16.31 2.64
N SER A 72 -8.53 -16.61 3.89
CA SER A 72 -9.40 -16.33 5.05
C SER A 72 -9.46 -14.83 5.34
N ALA A 73 -8.34 -14.12 5.28
CA ALA A 73 -8.30 -12.67 5.51
C ALA A 73 -9.09 -11.89 4.44
N ALA A 74 -9.09 -12.33 3.19
CA ALA A 74 -9.82 -11.68 2.09
C ALA A 74 -11.34 -11.79 2.20
N LYS A 75 -11.85 -12.69 3.05
CA LYS A 75 -13.30 -12.81 3.34
C LYS A 75 -13.78 -11.82 4.41
N LEU A 76 -12.87 -11.12 5.08
CA LEU A 76 -13.22 -10.12 6.07
C LEU A 76 -13.83 -8.91 5.37
N SER A 77 -15.03 -8.50 5.80
CA SER A 77 -15.60 -7.23 5.38
C SER A 77 -14.84 -6.09 6.06
N LEU A 78 -14.35 -5.15 5.26
CA LEU A 78 -13.63 -3.97 5.73
C LEU A 78 -14.39 -2.67 5.43
N GLU A 79 -15.66 -2.76 5.02
CA GLU A 79 -16.41 -1.61 4.46
C GLU A 79 -16.59 -0.45 5.46
N GLU A 80 -16.77 -0.76 6.74
CA GLU A 80 -16.95 0.25 7.79
C GLU A 80 -15.62 0.81 8.28
N THR A 81 -14.57 0.00 8.32
CA THR A 81 -13.26 0.36 8.90
C THR A 81 -12.35 1.16 7.96
N THR A 82 -12.72 1.27 6.68
CA THR A 82 -11.82 1.79 5.62
C THR A 82 -12.28 3.11 5.00
N ARG A 83 -13.34 3.71 5.52
CA ARG A 83 -13.77 5.06 5.10
C ARG A 83 -13.06 6.12 5.93
N PHE A 84 -12.11 6.81 5.32
CA PHE A 84 -11.42 7.94 5.94
C PHE A 84 -11.29 9.13 4.98
N LYS A 85 -10.98 10.29 5.56
CA LYS A 85 -10.58 11.52 4.84
C LYS A 85 -9.11 11.80 5.14
N VAL A 86 -8.36 12.21 4.13
CA VAL A 86 -6.98 12.66 4.32
C VAL A 86 -7.02 14.03 4.98
N GLY A 87 -6.59 14.11 6.24
CA GLY A 87 -6.57 15.36 7.00
C GLY A 87 -5.26 16.13 6.91
N LYS A 88 -4.15 15.42 6.71
CA LYS A 88 -2.79 15.99 6.60
C LYS A 88 -1.87 15.04 5.85
N ILE A 89 -0.67 15.54 5.54
CA ILE A 89 0.40 14.79 4.90
C ILE A 89 1.64 14.96 5.76
N ASP A 90 2.23 13.85 6.15
CA ASP A 90 3.42 13.81 7.00
C ASP A 90 4.61 13.33 6.16
N LEU A 91 5.77 13.99 6.30
CA LEU A 91 7.02 13.56 5.69
C LEU A 91 7.77 12.64 6.65
N TYR A 92 7.94 11.38 6.27
CA TYR A 92 8.67 10.39 7.04
C TYR A 92 10.10 10.20 6.52
N ARG A 93 11.01 9.88 7.44
CA ARG A 93 12.39 9.49 7.15
C ARG A 93 12.62 8.14 7.82
N SER A 94 12.86 7.08 7.05
CA SER A 94 13.09 5.74 7.62
C SER A 94 14.58 5.39 7.65
N PHE A 95 15.03 4.81 8.76
CA PHE A 95 16.38 4.28 8.93
C PHE A 95 16.33 2.83 9.35
N LEU A 96 17.09 2.00 8.64
CA LEU A 96 17.33 0.64 9.08
C LEU A 96 18.50 0.64 10.08
N THR A 97 18.23 0.19 11.30
CA THR A 97 19.24 -0.07 12.33
C THR A 97 19.38 -1.58 12.53
N PRO A 98 20.46 -2.06 13.19
CA PRO A 98 20.57 -3.47 13.55
C PRO A 98 19.39 -3.98 14.40
N GLN A 99 18.75 -3.09 15.16
CA GLN A 99 17.61 -3.41 16.01
C GLN A 99 16.27 -3.39 15.26
N GLY A 100 16.24 -2.86 14.04
CA GLY A 100 15.03 -2.75 13.22
C GLY A 100 14.89 -1.40 12.54
N SER A 101 13.77 -1.21 11.84
CA SER A 101 13.41 0.06 11.22
C SER A 101 12.95 1.07 12.27
N VAL A 102 13.46 2.30 12.17
CA VAL A 102 12.97 3.49 12.87
C VAL A 102 12.39 4.46 11.85
#